data_AF-A0A4R2IDP7-F1
#
_entry.id   AF-A0A4R2IDP7-F1
#
_cell.length_a   1.000
_cell.length_b   1.000
_cell.length_c   1.000
_cell.angle_alpha   90.00
_cell.angle_beta   90.00
_cell.angle_gamma   90.00
#
_symmetry.space_group_name_H-M   'P 1'
#
loop_
_entity.id
_entity.type
_entity.pdbx_description
1 polymer ?
#
loop_
_entity_poly.entity_id
_entity_poly.type
_entity_poly.pdbx_seq_one_letter_code
_entity_poly.pdbx_strand_id
1 'polypeptide(L)' 'MTKIDILDIAGGSGMLLQCPHCNTYNLDTPLLPRGDDHVECLTCGQLFTYARAESHALASTRQMLARKFPNLPLDPL' A
#
# COMPACT_ATOMS: atom_id res chain seq x y z
N MET A 1 9.21 27.09 9.67
CA MET A 1 10.16 26.01 9.32
C MET A 1 9.40 24.70 9.43
N THR A 2 8.71 24.31 8.37
CA THR A 2 7.84 23.13 8.36
C THR A 2 8.70 21.96 7.92
N LYS A 3 9.10 21.13 8.89
CA LYS A 3 9.85 19.90 8.63
C LYS A 3 8.88 18.90 8.01
N ILE A 4 8.90 18.80 6.69
CA ILE A 4 8.23 17.73 5.98
C ILE A 4 9.20 16.55 6.07
N ASP A 5 8.94 15.64 7.01
CA ASP A 5 9.65 14.37 7.08
C ASP A 5 9.20 13.52 5.89
N ILE A 6 9.88 13.75 4.76
CA ILE A 6 9.80 12.91 3.56
C ILE A 6 10.43 11.59 3.96
N LEU A 7 9.60 10.60 4.31
CA LEU A 7 10.05 9.24 4.56
C LEU A 7 10.83 8.75 3.34
N ASP A 8 12.01 8.27 3.67
CA ASP A 8 13.05 7.68 2.84
C ASP A 8 12.46 6.83 1.70
N ILE A 9 12.61 7.36 0.49
CA ILE A 9 12.23 6.70 -0.76
C ILE A 9 13.28 5.63 -1.03
N ALA A 10 13.13 4.47 -0.40
CA ALA A 10 13.74 3.24 -0.87
C ALA A 10 13.02 2.79 -2.15
N GLY A 11 13.53 3.27 -3.29
CA GLY A 11 13.41 2.72 -4.64
C GLY A 11 12.18 1.89 -5.01
N GLY A 12 11.12 2.56 -5.45
CA GLY A 12 10.02 1.94 -6.20
C GLY A 12 8.74 2.73 -5.99
N SER A 13 8.16 3.25 -7.08
CA SER A 13 6.84 3.89 -7.18
C SER A 13 6.05 3.91 -5.86
N GLY A 14 6.05 5.05 -5.17
CA GLY A 14 5.55 5.23 -3.80
C GLY A 14 4.10 4.82 -3.57
N MET A 15 3.87 3.51 -3.49
CA MET A 15 2.59 2.91 -3.19
C MET A 15 2.56 2.69 -1.68
N LEU A 16 1.73 3.47 -0.99
CA LEU A 16 1.53 3.33 0.44
C LEU A 16 0.84 1.99 0.72
N LEU A 17 1.62 0.99 1.12
CA LEU A 17 1.10 -0.32 1.47
C LEU A 17 0.31 -0.25 2.77
N GLN A 18 -0.86 -0.88 2.75
CA GLN A 18 -1.75 -0.97 3.90
C GLN A 18 -1.91 -2.43 4.30
N CYS A 19 -2.01 -2.66 5.60
CA CYS A 19 -2.41 -3.95 6.13
C CYS A 19 -3.81 -4.32 5.59
N PRO A 20 -3.99 -5.48 4.92
CA PRO A 20 -5.28 -5.93 4.43
C PRO A 20 -6.32 -6.20 5.53
N HIS A 21 -5.88 -6.30 6.79
CA HIS A 21 -6.73 -6.67 7.93
C HIS A 21 -7.20 -5.46 8.73
N CYS A 22 -6.33 -4.49 8.99
CA CYS A 22 -6.65 -3.32 9.82
C CYS A 22 -6.42 -1.97 9.14
N ASN A 23 -6.08 -1.96 7.84
CA ASN A 23 -5.86 -0.77 7.01
C ASN A 23 -4.81 0.23 7.54
N THR A 24 -3.97 -0.17 8.49
CA THR A 24 -2.82 0.63 8.95
C THR A 24 -1.66 0.56 7.95
N TYR A 25 -0.75 1.52 8.01
CA TYR A 25 0.49 1.55 7.23
C TYR A 25 1.71 1.06 8.03
N ASN A 26 1.50 0.67 9.28
CA ASN A 26 2.56 0.19 10.17
C ASN A 26 2.91 -1.27 9.83
N LEU A 27 3.77 -1.43 8.84
CA LEU A 27 4.20 -2.71 8.28
C LEU A 27 5.72 -2.86 8.41
N ASP A 28 6.16 -4.05 8.79
CA ASP A 28 7.56 -4.46 8.66
C ASP A 28 7.75 -5.10 7.28
N THR A 29 8.38 -4.34 6.38
CA THR A 29 8.61 -4.75 4.98
C THR A 29 10.11 -4.79 4.70
N PRO A 30 10.60 -5.79 3.95
CA PRO A 30 11.99 -5.82 3.53
C PRO A 30 12.30 -4.66 2.57
N LEU A 31 13.57 -4.25 2.50
CA LEU A 31 14.02 -3.12 1.66
C LEU A 31 13.77 -3.34 0.16
N LEU A 32 13.79 -4.59 -0.31
CA LEU A 32 13.56 -4.97 -1.71
C LEU A 32 12.57 -6.14 -1.74
N PRO A 33 11.26 -5.86 -1.54
CA PRO A 33 10.27 -6.90 -1.43
C PRO A 33 9.98 -7.55 -2.79
N ARG A 34 9.86 -8.88 -2.76
CA ARG A 34 9.30 -9.72 -3.82
C ARG A 34 7.87 -10.07 -3.46
N GLY A 35 7.07 -10.44 -4.46
CA GLY A 35 5.64 -10.71 -4.25
C GLY A 35 5.34 -11.78 -3.19
N ASP A 36 6.24 -12.75 -3.03
CA ASP A 36 6.19 -13.86 -2.08
C ASP A 36 6.85 -13.55 -0.72
N ASP A 37 7.51 -12.41 -0.57
CA ASP A 37 8.09 -12.01 0.71
C ASP A 37 7.00 -11.78 1.75
N HIS A 38 7.29 -12.18 2.98
CA HIS A 38 6.39 -11.99 4.10
C HIS A 38 6.51 -10.56 4.63
N VAL A 39 5.36 -10.00 4.98
CA VAL A 39 5.18 -8.69 5.58
C VAL A 39 4.38 -8.89 6.85
N GLU A 40 4.85 -8.32 7.94
CA GLU A 40 4.12 -8.32 9.22
C GLU A 40 3.50 -6.96 9.47
N CYS A 41 2.25 -6.95 9.91
CA CYS A 41 1.64 -5.73 10.43
C CYS A 41 1.96 -5.55 11.92
N LEU A 42 2.75 -4.54 12.24
CA LEU A 42 3.18 -4.23 13.62
C LEU A 42 2.04 -3.70 14.52
N THR A 43 0.84 -3.46 13.97
CA THR A 43 -0.34 -3.08 14.77
C THR A 43 -1.22 -4.27 15.14
N CYS A 44 -1.46 -5.21 14.21
CA CYS A 44 -2.37 -6.34 14.45
C CYS A 44 -1.68 -7.70 14.51
N GLY A 45 -0.36 -7.76 14.30
CA GLY A 45 0.46 -8.97 14.32
C GLY A 45 0.19 -9.95 13.18
N GLN A 46 -0.57 -9.54 12.15
CA GLN A 46 -0.89 -10.42 11.02
C GLN A 46 0.27 -10.48 10.05
N LEU A 47 0.63 -11.70 9.63
CA LEU A 47 1.53 -11.96 8.52
C LEU A 47 0.76 -12.18 7.21
N PHE A 48 1.28 -11.63 6.13
CA PHE A 48 0.78 -11.81 4.78
C PHE A 48 1.91 -11.59 3.76
N THR A 49 1.66 -11.93 2.50
CA THR A 49 2.65 -11.70 1.44
C THR A 49 2.61 -10.26 0.94
N TYR A 50 3.74 -9.76 0.45
CA TYR A 50 3.83 -8.44 -0.16
C TYR A 50 2.84 -8.27 -1.30
N ALA A 51 2.69 -9.26 -2.19
CA ALA A 51 1.73 -9.21 -3.29
C ALA A 51 0.29 -9.02 -2.81
N ARG A 52 -0.06 -9.56 -1.63
CA ARG A 52 -1.38 -9.36 -1.03
C ARG A 52 -1.57 -7.93 -0.53
N ALA A 53 -0.53 -7.34 0.06
CA ALA A 53 -0.52 -5.94 0.49
C ALA A 53 -0.60 -4.99 -0.71
N GLU A 54 0.13 -5.28 -1.78
CA GLU A 54 0.11 -4.54 -3.04
C GLU A 54 -1.29 -4.57 -3.70
N SER A 55 -1.85 -5.78 -3.83
CA SER A 55 -3.21 -5.96 -4.37
C SER A 55 -4.26 -5.18 -3.57
N HIS A 56 -4.13 -5.17 -2.24
CA HIS A 56 -5.02 -4.41 -1.35
C HIS A 56 -4.88 -2.90 -1.56
N ALA A 57 -3.66 -2.38 -1.62
CA ALA A 57 -3.41 -0.96 -1.86
C ALA A 57 -3.92 -0.50 -3.25
N LEU A 58 -3.81 -1.35 -4.27
CA LEU A 58 -4.37 -1.08 -5.60
C LEU A 58 -5.91 -1.03 -5.55
N ALA A 59 -6.55 -1.99 -4.87
CA ALA A 59 -7.99 -2.02 -4.69
C ALA A 59 -8.50 -0.78 -3.93
N SER A 60 -7.83 -0.40 -2.84
CA SER A 60 -8.15 0.80 -2.06
C SER A 60 -8.03 2.08 -2.90
N THR A 61 -6.96 2.21 -3.71
CA THR A 61 -6.78 3.34 -4.62
C THR A 61 -7.89 3.40 -5.67
N ARG A 62 -8.24 2.26 -6.28
CA ARG A 62 -9.35 2.17 -7.24
C ARG A 62 -10.67 2.62 -6.63
N GLN A 63 -10.99 2.19 -5.41
CA GLN A 63 -12.20 2.63 -4.71
C GLN A 63 -12.19 4.13 -4.41
N MET A 64 -11.04 4.67 -3.99
CA MET A 64 -10.90 6.11 -3.76
C MET A 64 -11.11 6.92 -5.04
N LEU A 65 -10.51 6.48 -6.14
CA LEU A 65 -10.66 7.11 -7.46
C LEU A 65 -12.11 7.02 -7.94
N ALA A 66 -12.76 5.85 -7.82
CA ALA A 66 -14.16 5.68 -8.21
C ALA A 66 -15.11 6.58 -7.40
N ARG A 67 -14.84 6.79 -6.10
CA ARG A 67 -15.63 7.71 -5.26
C ARG A 67 -15.38 9.17 -5.61
N LYS A 68 -14.13 9.54 -5.90
CA LYS A 68 -13.74 10.93 -6.16
C LYS A 68 -14.04 11.39 -7.58
N PHE A 69 -14.04 10.44 -8.53
CA PHE A 69 -14.29 10.66 -9.94
C PHE A 69 -15.28 9.61 -10.47
N PRO A 70 -16.57 9.70 -10.08
CA PRO A 70 -17.58 8.71 -10.46
C PRO A 70 -17.86 8.64 -11.97
N ASN A 71 -17.41 9.65 -12.74
CA ASN A 71 -17.58 9.74 -14.19
C ASN A 71 -16.29 9.47 -14.98
N LEU A 72 -15.21 9.02 -14.34
CA LEU A 72 -13.99 8.66 -15.06
C LEU A 72 -14.13 7.22 -15.60
N PRO A 73 -13.99 6.99 -16.92
CA PRO A 73 -14.00 5.64 -17.46
C PRO A 73 -12.75 4.92 -16.96
N LEU A 74 -12.93 3.93 -16.07
CA LEU A 74 -11.87 3.06 -15.56
C LEU A 74 -11.71 1.80 -16.44
N ASP A 75 -12.09 1.88 -17.71
CA ASP A 75 -11.91 0.78 -18.65
C ASP A 75 -10.42 0.60 -18.98
N PRO A 76 -9.87 -0.62 -18.86
CA PRO A 76 -8.53 -0.91 -19.35
C PRO A 76 -8.55 -0.86 -20.88
N LEU A 77 -7.73 0.03 -21.46
CA LEU A 77 -7.40 0.01 -22.89
C LEU A 77 -6.36 -1.08 -23.17
#